data_AF-A0A4R1NBM7-F1
#
_entry.id   AF-A0A4R1NBM7-F1
#
_cell.length_a   1.000
_cell.length_b   1.000
_cell.length_c   1.000
_cell.angle_alpha   90.00
_cell.angle_beta   90.00
_cell.angle_gamma   90.00
#
_symmetry.space_group_name_H-M   'P 1'
#
loop_
_entity.id
_entity.type
_entity.pdbx_description
1 polymer ?
#
loop_
_entity_poly.entity_id
_entity_poly.type
_entity_poly.pdbx_seq_one_letter_code
_entity_poly.pdbx_strand_id
1 'polypeptide(L)'
;MRKMIALAHPSPHSLSSKSNKPLLSQRKAIRKFNIITATIVLSLYTFPEKVLAACAPDPAEGFTTTCGDSSLQTSPLGTGPGLNNVTINVLPLAQINTDLLHAISLDSGSLITLQGGAIVQNAPAAPAGPGRWGAGENTIEFNNDTILDIQEGAQVINQGAATATGNSAIYIVGNGNTIINHGIIQGTNNPAIVIRSSRSGNIIDNYGAILTSGSGYVINSSSPSTKFTNHSGGVITGDIFFSGFFLIYTFAQVH
;
A
#
# COMPACT_ATOMS: atom_id res chain seq x y z
N MET A 1 44.68 63.46 -34.94
CA MET A 1 44.74 62.22 -34.15
C MET A 1 43.46 61.42 -34.40
N ARG A 2 43.61 60.28 -35.09
CA ARG A 2 42.58 59.26 -35.36
C ARG A 2 42.64 58.21 -34.25
N LYS A 3 41.49 57.63 -33.89
CA LYS A 3 41.44 56.20 -33.58
C LYS A 3 40.05 55.62 -33.87
N MET A 4 40.00 54.82 -34.93
CA MET A 4 38.97 53.83 -35.27
C MET A 4 39.25 52.55 -34.48
N ILE A 5 38.23 51.70 -34.25
CA ILE A 5 38.31 50.24 -34.50
C ILE A 5 36.92 49.77 -34.98
N ALA A 6 36.95 48.90 -35.99
CA ALA A 6 35.87 48.50 -36.89
C ALA A 6 35.36 47.07 -36.65
N LEU A 7 34.24 46.79 -37.31
CA LEU A 7 33.45 45.57 -37.39
C LEU A 7 33.94 44.54 -38.45
N ALA A 8 33.46 43.29 -38.25
CA ALA A 8 32.96 42.31 -39.23
C ALA A 8 33.90 41.32 -40.00
N HIS A 9 33.58 40.02 -39.78
CA HIS A 9 33.42 38.82 -40.64
C HIS A 9 33.22 39.03 -42.19
N PRO A 10 33.11 37.98 -43.06
CA PRO A 10 33.57 36.56 -43.06
C PRO A 10 33.99 35.92 -44.45
N SER A 11 34.48 34.66 -44.42
CA SER A 11 34.28 33.49 -45.36
C SER A 11 34.82 33.50 -46.85
N PRO A 12 34.67 32.41 -47.67
CA PRO A 12 35.77 31.53 -48.14
C PRO A 12 35.80 31.28 -49.68
N HIS A 13 36.73 30.45 -50.21
CA HIS A 13 36.54 29.39 -51.25
C HIS A 13 37.78 29.05 -52.14
N SER A 14 37.77 27.78 -52.62
CA SER A 14 38.41 27.18 -53.82
C SER A 14 39.88 26.70 -53.71
N LEU A 15 40.42 25.76 -54.50
CA LEU A 15 40.06 24.42 -55.03
C LEU A 15 41.29 23.95 -55.88
N SER A 16 41.62 22.65 -55.84
CA SER A 16 42.12 21.83 -56.99
C SER A 16 43.62 21.73 -57.41
N SER A 17 44.05 20.45 -57.55
CA SER A 17 44.80 19.81 -58.67
C SER A 17 46.33 19.50 -58.62
N LYS A 18 46.63 18.20 -58.37
CA LYS A 18 47.50 17.19 -59.07
C LYS A 18 48.96 17.47 -59.53
N SER A 19 49.86 16.50 -59.26
CA SER A 19 50.87 15.98 -60.22
C SER A 19 51.53 14.63 -59.77
N ASN A 20 52.11 13.87 -60.71
CA ASN A 20 52.40 12.42 -60.73
C ASN A 20 53.83 11.95 -60.31
N LYS A 21 53.90 10.73 -59.74
CA LYS A 21 54.86 9.56 -59.78
C LYS A 21 56.26 9.68 -60.45
N PRO A 22 57.33 8.93 -60.01
CA PRO A 22 57.51 7.50 -60.36
C PRO A 22 58.19 6.56 -59.32
N LEU A 23 58.22 5.27 -59.71
CA LEU A 23 58.67 4.04 -59.03
C LEU A 23 60.17 3.99 -58.64
N LEU A 24 60.52 3.27 -57.55
CA LEU A 24 61.23 1.96 -57.62
C LEU A 24 61.57 1.36 -56.23
N SER A 25 61.67 0.02 -56.23
CA SER A 25 62.47 -0.84 -55.34
C SER A 25 61.87 -1.36 -54.02
N GLN A 26 61.49 -2.63 -54.08
CA GLN A 26 61.14 -3.53 -52.98
C GLN A 26 62.23 -3.66 -51.91
N ARG A 27 61.83 -3.84 -50.63
CA ARG A 27 62.38 -4.90 -49.76
C ARG A 27 61.33 -5.41 -48.77
N LYS A 28 61.23 -6.74 -48.75
CA LYS A 28 60.51 -7.63 -47.83
C LYS A 28 60.50 -7.16 -46.38
N ALA A 29 59.33 -7.21 -45.74
CA ALA A 29 59.20 -7.71 -44.36
C ALA A 29 57.75 -8.09 -44.08
N ILE A 30 57.46 -9.39 -44.14
CA ILE A 30 56.28 -10.02 -43.55
C ILE A 30 56.40 -9.81 -42.03
N ARG A 31 55.51 -9.02 -41.43
CA ARG A 31 55.35 -8.99 -39.97
C ARG A 31 53.88 -8.88 -39.57
N LYS A 32 53.40 -10.02 -39.07
CA LYS A 32 52.44 -10.22 -37.97
C LYS A 32 51.04 -9.66 -38.20
N PHE A 33 50.11 -10.58 -38.46
CA PHE A 33 48.68 -10.44 -38.20
C PHE A 33 48.50 -9.92 -36.76
N ASN A 34 48.12 -8.65 -36.61
CA ASN A 34 47.48 -8.18 -35.40
C ASN A 34 46.04 -8.69 -35.44
N ILE A 35 45.76 -9.75 -34.70
CA ILE A 35 44.40 -10.16 -34.40
C ILE A 35 43.83 -9.06 -33.49
N ILE A 36 43.08 -8.14 -34.08
CA ILE A 36 42.21 -7.23 -33.34
C ILE A 36 41.04 -8.08 -32.88
N THR A 37 41.09 -8.56 -31.64
CA THR A 37 39.95 -9.22 -30.99
C THR A 37 38.89 -8.16 -30.76
N ALA A 38 37.95 -8.04 -31.71
CA ALA A 38 36.76 -7.23 -31.52
C ALA A 38 35.85 -7.96 -30.51
N THR A 39 35.97 -7.60 -29.23
CA THR A 39 35.04 -8.05 -28.20
C THR A 39 33.70 -7.34 -28.46
N ILE A 40 32.76 -8.05 -29.06
CA ILE A 40 31.37 -7.59 -29.14
C ILE A 40 30.82 -7.69 -27.71
N VAL A 41 30.84 -6.58 -26.99
CA VAL A 41 30.08 -6.44 -25.75
C VAL A 41 28.62 -6.38 -26.17
N LEU A 42 27.96 -7.54 -26.11
CA LEU A 42 26.52 -7.63 -26.22
C LEU A 42 25.95 -6.95 -24.97
N SER A 43 25.74 -5.64 -25.05
CA SER A 43 25.11 -4.86 -24.01
C SER A 43 23.68 -5.38 -23.87
N LEU A 44 23.45 -6.23 -22.88
CA LEU A 44 22.12 -6.61 -22.44
C LEU A 44 21.42 -5.32 -22.04
N TYR A 45 20.56 -4.80 -22.91
CA TYR A 45 19.57 -3.81 -22.54
C TYR A 45 18.67 -4.49 -21.51
N THR A 46 18.97 -4.30 -20.23
CA THR A 46 18.00 -4.52 -19.16
C THR A 46 16.91 -3.50 -19.41
N PHE A 47 15.85 -3.91 -20.11
CA PHE A 47 14.62 -3.15 -20.08
C PHE A 47 14.23 -3.04 -18.61
N PRO A 48 13.94 -1.84 -18.08
CA PRO A 48 13.34 -1.76 -16.76
C PRO A 48 12.06 -2.58 -16.83
N GLU A 49 12.03 -3.72 -16.14
CA GLU A 49 10.78 -4.43 -15.92
C GLU A 49 9.85 -3.39 -15.31
N LYS A 50 8.75 -3.11 -16.00
CA LYS A 50 7.67 -2.35 -15.38
C LYS A 50 7.25 -3.19 -14.18
N VAL A 51 7.66 -2.76 -12.99
CA VAL A 51 7.10 -3.24 -11.74
C VAL A 51 5.61 -2.95 -11.85
N LEU A 52 4.82 -3.99 -12.14
CA LEU A 52 3.38 -3.88 -12.09
C LEU A 52 3.04 -3.56 -10.64
N ALA A 53 2.20 -2.55 -10.42
CA ALA A 53 1.67 -2.29 -9.10
C ALA A 53 0.94 -3.55 -8.62
N ALA A 54 1.21 -3.99 -7.39
CA ALA A 54 0.59 -5.18 -6.82
C ALA A 54 -0.95 -5.04 -6.79
N CYS A 55 -1.41 -3.80 -6.64
CA CYS A 55 -2.80 -3.41 -6.78
C CYS A 55 -3.00 -2.47 -7.98
N ALA A 56 -4.01 -2.72 -8.79
CA ALA A 56 -4.36 -1.85 -9.91
C ALA A 56 -5.87 -1.86 -10.22
N PRO A 57 -6.40 -0.78 -10.83
CA PRO A 57 -5.81 0.56 -10.88
C PRO A 57 -5.68 1.18 -9.47
N ASP A 58 -5.01 2.32 -9.35
CA ASP A 58 -5.01 3.09 -8.10
C ASP A 58 -6.47 3.43 -7.68
N PRO A 59 -6.79 3.41 -6.38
CA PRO A 59 -8.14 3.70 -5.89
C PRO A 59 -8.67 5.06 -6.35
N ALA A 60 -9.87 5.05 -6.94
CA ALA A 60 -10.60 6.23 -7.40
C ALA A 60 -12.12 6.02 -7.22
N GLU A 61 -12.89 7.09 -7.07
CA GLU A 61 -14.33 7.00 -6.82
C GLU A 61 -15.06 6.22 -7.94
N GLY A 62 -15.86 5.23 -7.55
CA GLY A 62 -16.61 4.37 -8.48
C GLY A 62 -15.75 3.31 -9.20
N PHE A 63 -14.46 3.20 -8.88
CA PHE A 63 -13.58 2.18 -9.44
C PHE A 63 -13.36 1.01 -8.47
N THR A 64 -13.01 -0.13 -9.06
CA THR A 64 -12.53 -1.31 -8.33
C THR A 64 -11.02 -1.43 -8.49
N THR A 65 -10.29 -1.35 -7.37
CA THR A 65 -8.87 -1.68 -7.29
C THR A 65 -8.73 -3.14 -6.87
N THR A 66 -7.94 -3.91 -7.61
CA THR A 66 -7.69 -5.32 -7.30
C THR A 66 -6.22 -5.56 -7.01
N CYS A 67 -5.93 -6.18 -5.86
CA CYS A 67 -4.59 -6.59 -5.45
C CYS A 67 -4.39 -8.08 -5.71
N GLY A 68 -3.35 -8.44 -6.45
CA GLY A 68 -2.97 -9.83 -6.74
C GLY A 68 -1.89 -10.37 -5.79
N ASP A 69 -1.60 -11.67 -5.88
CA ASP A 69 -0.57 -12.38 -5.11
C ASP A 69 0.82 -12.36 -5.75
N SER A 70 0.94 -11.77 -6.95
CA SER A 70 2.18 -11.75 -7.73
C SER A 70 3.25 -10.82 -7.18
N SER A 71 2.89 -9.86 -6.33
CA SER A 71 3.82 -8.92 -5.71
C SER A 71 3.25 -8.31 -4.41
N LEU A 72 4.15 -7.79 -3.57
CA LEU A 72 3.78 -7.12 -2.33
C LEU A 72 3.34 -5.67 -2.62
N GLN A 73 2.17 -5.27 -2.16
CA GLN A 73 1.75 -3.87 -2.16
C GLN A 73 2.40 -3.15 -0.97
N THR A 74 3.31 -2.21 -1.27
CA THR A 74 4.04 -1.46 -0.23
C THR A 74 3.60 -0.02 -0.06
N SER A 75 2.74 0.50 -0.96
CA SER A 75 2.18 1.85 -0.83
C SER A 75 0.72 1.80 -0.34
N PRO A 76 0.27 2.78 0.46
CA PRO A 76 -1.12 2.86 0.89
C PRO A 76 -2.11 2.87 -0.28
N LEU A 77 -3.26 2.25 -0.06
CA LEU A 77 -4.41 2.32 -0.96
C LEU A 77 -5.40 3.36 -0.46
N GLY A 78 -5.67 4.35 -1.31
CA GLY A 78 -6.62 5.41 -1.03
C GLY A 78 -5.99 6.60 -0.29
N THR A 79 -6.75 7.69 -0.25
CA THR A 79 -6.32 8.98 0.31
C THR A 79 -7.09 9.36 1.57
N GLY A 80 -7.98 8.49 2.06
CA GLY A 80 -8.85 8.76 3.20
C GLY A 80 -9.98 9.73 2.86
N PRO A 81 -10.21 10.80 3.65
CA PRO A 81 -11.32 11.73 3.48
C PRO A 81 -11.48 12.24 2.03
N GLY A 82 -12.71 12.22 1.53
CA GLY A 82 -13.09 12.66 0.19
C GLY A 82 -12.98 11.57 -0.89
N LEU A 83 -12.49 10.37 -0.59
CA LEU A 83 -12.43 9.26 -1.55
C LEU A 83 -13.56 8.25 -1.26
N ASN A 84 -14.70 8.43 -1.92
CA ASN A 84 -15.92 7.66 -1.68
C ASN A 84 -16.16 6.56 -2.71
N ASN A 85 -17.04 5.62 -2.37
CA ASN A 85 -17.58 4.63 -3.31
C ASN A 85 -16.49 3.82 -4.03
N VAL A 86 -15.42 3.46 -3.32
CA VAL A 86 -14.32 2.67 -3.85
C VAL A 86 -14.56 1.20 -3.52
N THR A 87 -14.26 0.31 -4.47
CA THR A 87 -14.16 -1.12 -4.18
C THR A 87 -12.69 -1.54 -4.14
N ILE A 88 -12.25 -2.15 -3.04
CA ILE A 88 -10.93 -2.77 -2.91
C ILE A 88 -11.10 -4.28 -2.80
N ASN A 89 -10.55 -5.03 -3.75
CA ASN A 89 -10.52 -6.49 -3.74
C ASN A 89 -9.09 -6.96 -3.52
N VAL A 90 -8.81 -7.52 -2.36
CA VAL A 90 -7.53 -8.18 -2.07
C VAL A 90 -7.72 -9.67 -2.33
N LEU A 91 -7.17 -10.14 -3.46
CA LEU A 91 -7.33 -11.53 -3.91
C LEU A 91 -6.66 -12.52 -2.94
N PRO A 92 -6.94 -13.83 -3.07
CA PRO A 92 -6.38 -14.82 -2.17
C PRO A 92 -4.86 -14.75 -2.15
N LEU A 93 -4.27 -14.85 -0.95
CA LEU A 93 -2.81 -14.79 -0.72
C LEU A 93 -2.13 -13.45 -1.10
N ALA A 94 -2.86 -12.46 -1.60
CA ALA A 94 -2.32 -11.13 -1.86
C ALA A 94 -1.88 -10.46 -0.56
N GLN A 95 -0.80 -9.67 -0.63
CA GLN A 95 -0.20 -9.03 0.53
C GLN A 95 -0.15 -7.51 0.36
N ILE A 96 -0.61 -6.80 1.38
CA ILE A 96 -0.40 -5.37 1.56
C ILE A 96 0.39 -5.20 2.85
N ASN A 97 1.60 -4.66 2.74
CA ASN A 97 2.43 -4.30 3.88
C ASN A 97 3.05 -2.93 3.63
N THR A 98 2.49 -1.91 4.27
CA THR A 98 2.87 -0.51 4.10
C THR A 98 3.86 -0.02 5.16
N ASP A 99 4.47 -0.96 5.89
CA ASP A 99 5.44 -0.70 6.96
C ASP A 99 4.88 0.33 7.96
N LEU A 100 5.36 1.57 7.96
CA LEU A 100 4.96 2.56 8.94
C LEU A 100 3.61 3.23 8.66
N LEU A 101 3.04 3.07 7.47
CA LEU A 101 1.85 3.80 7.02
C LEU A 101 0.58 2.93 7.11
N HIS A 102 -0.60 3.55 7.10
CA HIS A 102 -1.87 2.85 6.83
C HIS A 102 -1.82 2.05 5.53
N ALA A 103 -2.51 0.90 5.51
CA ALA A 103 -2.58 0.04 4.34
C ALA A 103 -3.74 0.44 3.42
N ILE A 104 -4.94 0.64 3.98
CA ILE A 104 -6.13 1.07 3.25
C ILE A 104 -6.79 2.23 3.99
N SER A 105 -7.01 3.35 3.30
CA SER A 105 -7.68 4.53 3.84
C SER A 105 -8.69 5.10 2.86
N LEU A 106 -9.98 4.99 3.19
CA LEU A 106 -11.10 5.39 2.34
C LEU A 106 -12.04 6.34 3.11
N ASP A 107 -12.96 6.99 2.41
CA ASP A 107 -14.06 7.74 3.03
C ASP A 107 -15.30 6.86 3.16
N SER A 108 -16.38 7.18 2.45
CA SER A 108 -17.70 6.58 2.69
C SER A 108 -18.18 5.72 1.52
N GLY A 109 -19.16 4.84 1.78
CA GLY A 109 -19.82 4.03 0.76
C GLY A 109 -18.93 3.00 0.06
N SER A 110 -17.80 2.64 0.68
CA SER A 110 -16.80 1.76 0.06
C SER A 110 -17.06 0.28 0.38
N LEU A 111 -16.49 -0.60 -0.43
CA LEU A 111 -16.50 -2.06 -0.21
C LEU A 111 -15.05 -2.55 -0.19
N ILE A 112 -14.63 -3.15 0.91
CA ILE A 112 -13.31 -3.78 1.04
C ILE A 112 -13.53 -5.28 1.24
N THR A 113 -13.00 -6.09 0.34
CA THR A 113 -13.05 -7.56 0.43
C THR A 113 -11.63 -8.11 0.53
N LEU A 114 -11.34 -8.82 1.62
CA LEU A 114 -10.10 -9.56 1.81
C LEU A 114 -10.39 -11.04 1.62
N GLN A 115 -9.96 -11.61 0.50
CA GLN A 115 -10.21 -13.01 0.18
C GLN A 115 -9.26 -13.94 0.95
N GLY A 116 -9.55 -15.24 0.94
CA GLY A 116 -8.90 -16.20 1.82
C GLY A 116 -7.36 -16.17 1.75
N GLY A 117 -6.72 -16.07 2.91
CA GLY A 117 -5.27 -16.01 3.04
C GLY A 117 -4.63 -14.66 2.68
N ALA A 118 -5.41 -13.65 2.28
CA ALA A 118 -4.89 -12.29 2.09
C ALA A 118 -4.34 -11.72 3.41
N ILE A 119 -3.27 -10.94 3.33
CA ILE A 119 -2.66 -10.29 4.51
C ILE A 119 -2.61 -8.79 4.26
N VAL A 120 -3.25 -8.02 5.13
CA VAL A 120 -3.19 -6.55 5.14
C VAL A 120 -2.62 -6.13 6.47
N GLN A 121 -1.44 -5.51 6.45
CA GLN A 121 -0.71 -5.20 7.67
C GLN A 121 0.07 -3.90 7.59
N ASN A 122 0.35 -3.35 8.77
CA ASN A 122 1.33 -2.30 8.98
C ASN A 122 1.96 -2.41 10.39
N ALA A 123 3.06 -1.70 10.61
CA ALA A 123 3.86 -1.69 11.83
C ALA A 123 4.33 -0.27 12.18
N PRO A 124 3.41 0.69 12.45
CA PRO A 124 3.80 2.07 12.74
C PRO A 124 4.71 2.19 13.97
N ALA A 125 5.70 3.07 13.87
CA ALA A 125 6.61 3.40 14.96
C ALA A 125 5.91 4.24 16.05
N ALA A 126 6.57 4.38 17.21
CA ALA A 126 6.16 5.33 18.25
C ALA A 126 7.08 6.58 18.22
N PRO A 127 6.54 7.81 18.13
CA PRO A 127 5.12 8.13 17.93
C PRO A 127 4.68 7.79 16.50
N ALA A 128 3.42 7.37 16.34
CA ALA A 128 2.87 7.10 15.02
C ALA A 128 2.61 8.42 14.28
N GLY A 129 2.65 8.36 12.95
CA GLY A 129 2.07 9.41 12.10
C GLY A 129 0.58 9.57 12.39
N PRO A 130 -0.04 10.69 11.99
CA PRO A 130 -1.44 10.96 12.29
C PRO A 130 -2.42 10.05 11.53
N GLY A 131 -2.00 9.28 10.52
CA GLY A 131 -2.91 8.63 9.57
C GLY A 131 -3.68 9.67 8.73
N ARG A 132 -4.63 9.21 7.89
CA ARG A 132 -5.46 10.15 7.10
C ARG A 132 -6.64 10.70 7.91
N TRP A 133 -7.05 9.98 8.96
CA TRP A 133 -8.15 10.39 9.83
C TRP A 133 -7.70 11.04 11.14
N GLY A 134 -6.41 11.33 11.31
CA GLY A 134 -5.89 12.02 12.50
C GLY A 134 -5.90 11.18 13.78
N ALA A 135 -5.97 9.85 13.65
CA ALA A 135 -6.13 8.89 14.74
C ALA A 135 -5.07 7.76 14.67
N GLY A 136 -3.87 8.12 14.24
CA GLY A 136 -2.75 7.21 14.05
C GLY A 136 -2.76 6.47 12.72
N GLU A 137 -1.66 5.78 12.44
CA GLU A 137 -1.51 4.92 11.26
C GLU A 137 -2.21 3.56 11.51
N ASN A 138 -3.53 3.57 11.37
CA ASN A 138 -4.36 2.37 11.43
C ASN A 138 -4.12 1.49 10.19
N THR A 139 -4.24 0.16 10.31
CA THR A 139 -4.02 -0.71 9.15
C THR A 139 -5.08 -0.46 8.07
N ILE A 140 -6.36 -0.50 8.47
CA ILE A 140 -7.49 -0.13 7.64
C ILE A 140 -8.29 0.96 8.35
N GLU A 141 -8.63 2.03 7.63
CA GLU A 141 -9.45 3.12 8.15
C GLU A 141 -10.50 3.60 7.14
N PHE A 142 -11.72 3.83 7.60
CA PHE A 142 -12.84 4.27 6.76
C PHE A 142 -13.93 5.01 7.55
N ASN A 143 -14.84 5.65 6.82
CA ASN A 143 -15.85 6.54 7.38
C ASN A 143 -17.24 5.91 7.42
N ASN A 144 -18.21 6.36 6.63
CA ASN A 144 -19.62 5.93 6.74
C ASN A 144 -19.96 4.85 5.73
N ASP A 145 -20.97 4.05 6.05
CA ASP A 145 -21.66 3.15 5.11
C ASP A 145 -20.70 2.23 4.33
N THR A 146 -19.58 1.87 4.95
CA THR A 146 -18.54 1.01 4.36
C THR A 146 -18.71 -0.42 4.84
N ILE A 147 -18.53 -1.37 3.92
CA ILE A 147 -18.52 -2.80 4.21
C ILE A 147 -17.08 -3.30 4.14
N LEU A 148 -16.65 -3.97 5.19
CA LEU A 148 -15.39 -4.71 5.24
C LEU A 148 -15.72 -6.20 5.43
N ASP A 149 -15.48 -6.99 4.39
CA ASP A 149 -15.62 -8.45 4.39
C ASP A 149 -14.23 -9.09 4.46
N ILE A 150 -13.97 -9.84 5.52
CA ILE A 150 -12.71 -10.55 5.76
C ILE A 150 -13.02 -12.03 5.71
N GLN A 151 -12.55 -12.70 4.66
CA GLN A 151 -12.81 -14.12 4.45
C GLN A 151 -11.90 -15.00 5.31
N GLU A 152 -12.24 -16.28 5.37
CA GLU A 152 -11.50 -17.27 6.16
C GLU A 152 -10.01 -17.29 5.79
N GLY A 153 -9.15 -17.27 6.82
CA GLY A 153 -7.69 -17.25 6.66
C GLY A 153 -7.10 -15.89 6.27
N ALA A 154 -7.91 -14.89 5.90
CA ALA A 154 -7.42 -13.53 5.70
C ALA A 154 -7.06 -12.86 7.04
N GLN A 155 -6.15 -11.89 7.00
CA GLN A 155 -5.60 -11.25 8.21
C GLN A 155 -5.52 -9.73 8.04
N VAL A 156 -5.96 -9.00 9.07
CA VAL A 156 -5.76 -7.56 9.23
C VAL A 156 -4.95 -7.34 10.51
N ILE A 157 -3.70 -6.89 10.37
CA ILE A 157 -2.76 -6.86 11.49
C ILE A 157 -2.13 -5.48 11.65
N ASN A 158 -2.32 -4.88 12.83
CA ASN A 158 -1.50 -3.76 13.28
C ASN A 158 -0.40 -4.28 14.21
N GLN A 159 0.84 -4.23 13.75
CA GLN A 159 2.03 -4.64 14.50
C GLN A 159 2.72 -3.46 15.19
N GLY A 160 2.14 -2.27 15.12
CA GLY A 160 2.72 -1.05 15.65
C GLY A 160 2.91 -1.07 17.16
N ALA A 161 3.79 -0.20 17.64
CA ALA A 161 3.92 0.08 19.06
C ALA A 161 2.63 0.69 19.63
N ALA A 162 2.43 0.62 20.94
CA ALA A 162 1.35 1.35 21.61
C ALA A 162 1.64 2.85 21.52
N THR A 163 0.67 3.66 21.04
CA THR A 163 0.87 5.11 20.86
C THR A 163 -0.22 5.93 21.56
N ALA A 164 0.12 7.16 21.96
CA ALA A 164 -0.81 8.09 22.61
C ALA A 164 -1.91 8.60 21.67
N THR A 165 -1.62 8.67 20.36
CA THR A 165 -2.60 8.99 19.31
C THR A 165 -3.57 7.85 19.05
N GLY A 166 -3.27 6.65 19.55
CA GLY A 166 -3.92 5.41 19.19
C GLY A 166 -3.53 4.97 17.79
N ASN A 167 -3.46 3.67 17.57
CA ASN A 167 -3.49 3.02 16.27
C ASN A 167 -4.26 1.71 16.47
N SER A 168 -4.75 1.10 15.40
CA SER A 168 -5.55 -0.11 15.46
C SER A 168 -5.50 -0.86 14.14
N ALA A 169 -5.92 -2.12 14.15
CA ALA A 169 -6.05 -2.87 12.89
C ALA A 169 -7.17 -2.26 12.03
N ILE A 170 -8.31 -1.95 12.65
CA ILE A 170 -9.43 -1.31 11.97
C ILE A 170 -9.90 -0.09 12.76
N TYR A 171 -9.93 1.06 12.09
CA TYR A 171 -10.44 2.32 12.64
C TYR A 171 -11.64 2.83 11.86
N ILE A 172 -12.76 3.00 12.55
CA ILE A 172 -14.02 3.47 11.97
C ILE A 172 -14.34 4.84 12.52
N VAL A 173 -14.46 5.84 11.64
CA VAL A 173 -14.85 7.21 12.02
C VAL A 173 -16.37 7.37 12.00
N GLY A 174 -17.01 6.74 11.02
CA GLY A 174 -18.40 7.01 10.70
C GLY A 174 -19.39 6.00 11.27
N ASN A 175 -20.59 6.05 10.72
CA ASN A 175 -21.76 5.27 11.11
C ASN A 175 -22.20 4.39 9.93
N GLY A 176 -23.07 3.42 10.19
CA GLY A 176 -23.63 2.57 9.13
C GLY A 176 -22.67 1.53 8.57
N ASN A 177 -21.49 1.35 9.17
CA ASN A 177 -20.50 0.42 8.68
C ASN A 177 -20.81 -1.02 9.09
N THR A 178 -20.37 -1.97 8.27
CA THR A 178 -20.48 -3.40 8.57
C THR A 178 -19.13 -4.07 8.43
N ILE A 179 -18.68 -4.75 9.49
CA ILE A 179 -17.54 -5.66 9.46
C ILE A 179 -18.09 -7.08 9.51
N ILE A 180 -17.73 -7.90 8.53
CA ILE A 180 -17.99 -9.33 8.50
C ILE A 180 -16.63 -10.01 8.60
N ASN A 181 -16.37 -10.71 9.71
CA ASN A 181 -15.06 -11.30 9.96
C ASN A 181 -15.12 -12.82 10.03
N HIS A 182 -14.52 -13.50 9.07
CA HIS A 182 -14.20 -14.93 9.10
C HIS A 182 -12.70 -15.18 9.28
N GLY A 183 -11.87 -14.13 9.26
CA GLY A 183 -10.42 -14.19 9.37
C GLY A 183 -9.89 -13.77 10.73
N ILE A 184 -8.70 -13.16 10.74
CA ILE A 184 -8.05 -12.61 11.94
C ILE A 184 -8.02 -11.08 11.84
N ILE A 185 -8.47 -10.41 12.90
CA ILE A 185 -8.25 -8.98 13.14
C ILE A 185 -7.40 -8.86 14.39
N GLN A 186 -6.18 -8.32 14.28
CA GLN A 186 -5.24 -8.28 15.39
C GLN A 186 -4.57 -6.93 15.56
N GLY A 187 -4.66 -6.38 16.78
CA GLY A 187 -3.79 -5.30 17.24
C GLY A 187 -2.73 -5.85 18.20
N THR A 188 -1.44 -5.72 17.87
CA THR A 188 -0.37 -6.36 18.67
C THR A 188 -0.19 -5.67 20.03
N ASN A 189 -0.09 -4.35 20.06
CA ASN A 189 0.03 -3.57 21.31
C ASN A 189 -1.13 -2.59 21.46
N ASN A 190 -2.17 -2.77 20.65
CA ASN A 190 -3.20 -1.79 20.36
C ASN A 190 -4.56 -2.51 20.24
N PRO A 191 -5.69 -1.78 20.31
CA PRO A 191 -6.98 -2.35 19.98
C PRO A 191 -6.99 -2.95 18.57
N ALA A 192 -7.72 -4.05 18.40
CA ALA A 192 -7.98 -4.62 17.08
C ALA A 192 -8.95 -3.73 16.31
N ILE A 193 -10.05 -3.32 16.95
CA ILE A 193 -11.08 -2.47 16.34
C ILE A 193 -11.33 -1.26 17.21
N VAL A 194 -11.36 -0.09 16.59
CA VAL A 194 -11.72 1.18 17.22
C VAL A 194 -12.83 1.84 16.42
N ILE A 195 -13.88 2.29 17.12
CA ILE A 195 -15.01 2.99 16.50
C ILE A 195 -15.19 4.35 17.19
N ARG A 196 -15.26 5.40 16.38
CA ARG A 196 -15.38 6.81 16.79
C ARG A 196 -16.56 7.49 16.13
N SER A 197 -17.74 6.91 16.27
CA SER A 197 -18.96 7.45 15.67
C SER A 197 -19.84 8.18 16.68
N SER A 198 -20.63 9.15 16.19
CA SER A 198 -21.57 9.94 16.98
C SER A 198 -23.02 9.47 16.88
N ARG A 199 -23.30 8.47 16.03
CA ARG A 199 -24.63 7.91 15.80
C ARG A 199 -24.60 6.39 15.78
N SER A 200 -25.78 5.80 15.88
CA SER A 200 -26.02 4.37 15.77
C SER A 200 -25.76 3.83 14.36
N GLY A 201 -25.49 2.52 14.27
CA GLY A 201 -25.62 1.78 13.00
C GLY A 201 -24.38 0.98 12.58
N ASN A 202 -23.30 1.00 13.36
CA ASN A 202 -22.16 0.13 13.08
C ASN A 202 -22.47 -1.31 13.51
N ILE A 203 -22.12 -2.28 12.66
CA ILE A 203 -22.33 -3.71 12.86
C ILE A 203 -20.98 -4.42 12.78
N ILE A 204 -20.73 -5.32 13.72
CA ILE A 204 -19.61 -6.26 13.69
C ILE A 204 -20.21 -7.67 13.81
N ASP A 205 -20.01 -8.47 12.78
CA ASP A 205 -20.44 -9.86 12.69
C ASP A 205 -19.19 -10.77 12.66
N ASN A 206 -18.88 -11.39 13.80
CA ASN A 206 -17.63 -12.12 13.97
C ASN A 206 -17.86 -13.64 13.95
N TYR A 207 -17.23 -14.31 13.00
CA TYR A 207 -17.09 -15.77 12.87
C TYR A 207 -15.63 -16.22 13.08
N GLY A 208 -14.67 -15.31 12.90
CA GLY A 208 -13.24 -15.55 13.06
C GLY A 208 -12.67 -15.05 14.39
N ALA A 209 -11.42 -14.60 14.39
CA ALA A 209 -10.71 -14.14 15.59
C ALA A 209 -10.54 -12.62 15.62
N ILE A 210 -10.81 -12.00 16.77
CA ILE A 210 -10.50 -10.59 17.06
C ILE A 210 -9.63 -10.55 18.31
N LEU A 211 -8.38 -10.12 18.14
CA LEU A 211 -7.31 -10.36 19.10
C LEU A 211 -6.56 -9.07 19.44
N THR A 212 -6.24 -8.89 20.72
CA THR A 212 -5.14 -8.02 21.12
C THR A 212 -4.19 -8.75 22.05
N SER A 213 -2.89 -8.49 21.89
CA SER A 213 -1.86 -8.89 22.85
C SER A 213 -1.42 -7.74 23.75
N GLY A 214 -1.98 -6.54 23.55
CA GLY A 214 -1.75 -5.36 24.38
C GLY A 214 -2.68 -5.32 25.60
N SER A 215 -2.36 -4.47 26.56
CA SER A 215 -3.28 -4.12 27.64
C SER A 215 -4.37 -3.18 27.12
N GLY A 216 -5.63 -3.47 27.44
CA GLY A 216 -6.76 -2.59 27.13
C GLY A 216 -7.85 -3.32 26.35
N TYR A 217 -8.69 -2.53 25.68
CA TYR A 217 -9.82 -3.07 24.96
C TYR A 217 -9.40 -3.58 23.57
N VAL A 218 -9.73 -4.84 23.26
CA VAL A 218 -9.60 -5.39 21.91
C VAL A 218 -10.56 -4.72 20.93
N ILE A 219 -11.76 -4.38 21.41
CA ILE A 219 -12.74 -3.56 20.69
C ILE A 219 -13.06 -2.34 21.55
N ASN A 220 -12.77 -1.14 21.03
CA ASN A 220 -13.02 0.13 21.70
C ASN A 220 -13.94 1.03 20.87
N SER A 221 -15.23 1.05 21.23
CA SER A 221 -16.23 1.83 20.52
C SER A 221 -16.83 2.91 21.41
N SER A 222 -16.74 4.15 20.92
CA SER A 222 -17.46 5.30 21.51
C SER A 222 -18.82 5.54 20.83
N SER A 223 -19.27 4.64 19.96
CA SER A 223 -20.55 4.77 19.25
C SER A 223 -21.73 4.52 20.19
N PRO A 224 -22.80 5.34 20.13
CA PRO A 224 -23.97 5.19 21.00
C PRO A 224 -24.76 3.90 20.73
N SER A 225 -24.58 3.25 19.58
CA SER A 225 -24.93 1.83 19.43
C SER A 225 -24.09 1.15 18.35
N THR A 226 -23.37 0.12 18.77
CA THR A 226 -22.72 -0.85 17.89
C THR A 226 -23.41 -2.19 18.09
N LYS A 227 -23.88 -2.81 17.00
CA LYS A 227 -24.37 -4.18 17.06
C LYS A 227 -23.17 -5.11 16.91
N PHE A 228 -22.83 -5.83 17.97
CA PHE A 228 -21.81 -6.85 17.94
C PHE A 228 -22.45 -8.23 18.09
N THR A 229 -22.11 -9.14 17.18
CA THR A 229 -22.46 -10.57 17.26
C THR A 229 -21.17 -11.37 17.18
N ASN A 230 -20.90 -12.20 18.19
CA ASN A 230 -19.89 -13.24 18.10
C ASN A 230 -20.58 -14.58 17.83
N HIS A 231 -20.35 -15.15 16.66
CA HIS A 231 -20.94 -16.42 16.24
C HIS A 231 -20.15 -17.60 16.80
N SER A 232 -20.74 -18.79 16.68
CA SER A 232 -20.06 -20.04 17.03
C SER A 232 -18.76 -20.18 16.23
N GLY A 233 -17.66 -20.50 16.92
CA GLY A 233 -16.32 -20.56 16.33
C GLY A 233 -15.55 -19.24 16.39
N GLY A 234 -16.24 -18.12 16.63
CA GLY A 234 -15.62 -16.81 16.77
C GLY A 234 -14.89 -16.67 18.11
N VAL A 235 -13.66 -16.13 18.06
CA VAL A 235 -12.79 -15.96 19.23
C VAL A 235 -12.55 -14.47 19.48
N ILE A 236 -12.66 -14.07 20.74
CA ILE A 236 -12.28 -12.74 21.21
C ILE A 236 -11.20 -12.88 22.28
N THR A 237 -10.08 -12.20 22.12
CA THR A 237 -9.01 -12.12 23.13
C THR A 237 -8.77 -10.67 23.51
N GLY A 238 -9.13 -10.33 24.75
CA GLY A 238 -9.07 -8.98 25.32
C GLY A 238 -10.44 -8.44 25.72
N ASP A 239 -10.46 -7.27 26.36
CA ASP A 239 -11.69 -6.67 26.89
C ASP A 239 -12.47 -5.90 25.80
N ILE A 240 -13.79 -5.83 25.92
CA ILE A 240 -14.63 -5.05 24.98
C ILE A 240 -15.23 -3.84 25.70
N PHE A 241 -15.20 -2.68 25.05
CA PHE A 241 -15.87 -1.46 25.51
C PHE A 241 -16.84 -0.89 24.46
N PHE A 242 -18.10 -0.67 24.87
CA PHE A 242 -19.14 0.03 24.11
C PHE A 242 -19.76 1.13 24.98
N SER A 243 -19.76 2.38 24.51
CA SER A 243 -20.29 3.53 25.27
C SER A 243 -21.82 3.63 25.32
N GLY A 244 -22.56 2.94 24.44
CA GLY A 244 -24.02 2.87 24.44
C GLY A 244 -24.53 1.46 24.13
N PHE A 245 -25.33 0.89 25.04
CA PHE A 245 -25.66 -0.54 25.07
C PHE A 245 -26.78 -0.94 24.09
N PHE A 246 -26.50 -1.92 23.23
CA PHE A 246 -27.37 -3.09 22.97
C PHE A 246 -26.49 -4.26 22.54
N LEU A 247 -26.34 -5.26 23.43
CA LEU A 247 -25.44 -6.38 23.26
C LEU A 247 -26.27 -7.67 23.17
N ILE A 248 -26.21 -8.36 22.03
CA ILE A 248 -26.75 -9.72 21.91
C ILE A 248 -25.58 -10.68 22.10
N TYR A 249 -25.47 -11.28 23.30
CA TYR A 249 -24.54 -12.37 23.55
C TYR A 249 -25.12 -13.69 23.03
N THR A 250 -24.38 -14.37 22.15
CA THR A 250 -24.39 -15.84 22.07
C THR A 250 -22.98 -16.31 22.38
N PHE A 251 -22.77 -17.05 23.47
CA PHE A 251 -21.45 -17.54 23.86
C PHE A 251 -21.04 -18.74 22.99
N ALA A 252 -19.79 -18.74 22.56
CA ALA A 252 -18.93 -19.92 22.55
C ALA A 252 -17.56 -19.49 23.06
N GLN A 253 -17.31 -19.64 24.36
CA GLN A 253 -15.93 -19.62 24.88
C GLN A 253 -15.28 -20.97 24.57
N VAL A 254 -14.03 -20.95 24.12
CA VAL A 254 -13.11 -22.07 24.32
C VAL A 254 -11.70 -21.50 24.61
N HIS A 255 -11.30 -21.65 25.89
CA HIS A 255 -9.97 -21.58 26.52
C HIS A 255 -9.05 -20.37 26.27
#